data_AF-A0A2W7AVA6-F1
#
_entry.id   AF-A0A2W7AVA6-F1
#
_cell.length_a   1.000
_cell.length_b   1.000
_cell.length_c   1.000
_cell.angle_alpha   90.00
_cell.angle_beta   90.00
_cell.angle_gamma   90.00
#
_symmetry.space_group_name_H-M   'P 1'
#
loop_
_entity.id
_entity.type
_entity.pdbx_description
1 polymer ?
#
loop_
_entity_poly.entity_id
_entity_poly.type
_entity_poly.pdbx_seq_one_letter_code
_entity_poly.pdbx_strand_id
1 'polypeptide(L)'
;MAQRPEGKPKQQAKMLGIPLDELLQKTAEGLKRCTKCKDWKPISGFGKDRTRGDRLNPTCIGCKRVKEKKVLKGRLSNFKGRKHSVASRQQMSASQVGNTNHLGKCHNEETKQKLREVHRRISPRGSASHSWKGGTAEQRKRDQIGFKYREWRRLVFERDGYICQHCGDDRGGNLHAHHIQPWSKFPELRYELDNGLTLCRECHEKIHLKPIPTHTDIKRRKKHGSQ
;
A
#
# COMPACT_ATOMS: atom_id res chain seq x y z
N MET A 1 2.39 -59.35 -5.27
CA MET A 1 3.16 -58.43 -4.38
C MET A 1 3.52 -57.18 -5.17
N ALA A 2 2.87 -56.04 -4.88
CA ALA A 2 3.11 -54.80 -5.61
C ALA A 2 4.48 -54.24 -5.24
N GLN A 3 5.41 -54.25 -6.21
CA GLN A 3 6.74 -53.69 -6.06
C GLN A 3 6.63 -52.21 -5.68
N ARG A 4 7.20 -51.81 -4.52
CA ARG A 4 7.28 -50.39 -4.13
C ARG A 4 8.15 -49.66 -5.17
N PRO A 5 7.80 -48.43 -5.58
CA PRO A 5 8.58 -47.68 -6.56
C PRO A 5 9.82 -47.08 -5.87
N GLU A 6 10.85 -47.90 -5.69
CA GLU A 6 12.19 -47.59 -5.16
C GLU A 6 12.87 -46.37 -5.84
N GLY A 7 12.42 -45.99 -7.04
CA GLY A 7 12.98 -44.88 -7.83
C GLY A 7 12.59 -43.46 -7.37
N LYS A 8 11.42 -43.28 -6.74
CA LYS A 8 10.92 -41.95 -6.36
C LYS A 8 11.77 -41.24 -5.28
N PRO A 9 12.15 -41.88 -4.16
CA PRO A 9 12.97 -41.24 -3.15
C PRO A 9 14.41 -41.00 -3.64
N LYS A 10 14.97 -41.87 -4.50
CA LYS A 10 16.29 -41.67 -5.14
C LYS A 10 16.33 -40.41 -6.00
N GLN A 11 15.31 -40.20 -6.84
CA GLN A 11 15.20 -39.00 -7.67
C GLN A 11 15.00 -37.74 -6.83
N GLN A 12 14.22 -37.82 -5.74
CA GLN A 12 14.01 -36.72 -4.81
C GLN A 12 15.29 -36.33 -4.07
N ALA A 13 16.06 -37.31 -3.58
CA ALA A 13 17.35 -37.08 -2.93
C ALA A 13 18.33 -36.36 -3.87
N LYS A 14 18.42 -36.82 -5.13
CA LYS A 14 19.22 -36.19 -6.19
C LYS A 14 18.80 -34.75 -6.46
N MET A 15 17.50 -34.47 -6.58
CA MET A 15 16.96 -33.12 -6.80
C MET A 15 17.21 -32.18 -5.61
N LEU A 16 17.29 -32.71 -4.40
CA LEU A 16 17.53 -31.95 -3.18
C LEU A 16 19.02 -31.78 -2.85
N GLY A 17 19.90 -32.54 -3.51
CA GLY A 17 21.35 -32.52 -3.25
C GLY A 17 21.73 -33.14 -1.91
N ILE A 18 20.93 -34.06 -1.37
CA ILE A 18 21.18 -34.74 -0.09
C ILE A 18 21.32 -36.25 -0.31
N PRO A 19 22.07 -36.95 0.57
CA PRO A 19 22.10 -38.42 0.59
C PRO A 19 20.69 -39.01 0.73
N LEU A 20 20.48 -40.18 0.12
CA LEU A 20 19.18 -40.87 0.19
C LEU A 20 18.82 -41.23 1.63
N ASP A 21 19.79 -41.65 2.42
CA ASP A 21 19.58 -42.09 3.81
C ASP A 21 19.13 -40.92 4.69
N GLU A 22 19.69 -39.72 4.47
CA GLU A 22 19.26 -38.50 5.14
C GLU A 22 17.81 -38.15 4.79
N LEU A 23 17.42 -38.26 3.52
CA LEU A 23 16.04 -38.05 3.08
C LEU A 23 15.07 -39.05 3.75
N LEU A 24 15.46 -40.31 3.83
CA LEU A 24 14.65 -41.37 4.45
C LEU A 24 14.49 -41.12 5.95
N GLN A 25 15.56 -40.75 6.64
CA GLN A 25 15.54 -40.40 8.06
C GLN A 25 14.61 -39.20 8.33
N LYS A 26 14.74 -38.12 7.56
CA LYS A 26 13.86 -36.94 7.70
C LYS A 26 12.40 -37.26 7.43
N THR A 27 12.14 -38.11 6.45
CA THR A 27 10.77 -38.54 6.13
C THR A 27 10.19 -39.42 7.25
N ALA A 28 11.00 -40.30 7.85
CA ALA A 28 10.61 -41.13 8.99
C ALA A 28 10.35 -40.30 10.26
N GLU A 29 11.11 -39.22 10.47
CA GLU A 29 10.89 -38.21 11.52
C GLU A 29 9.61 -37.37 11.30
N GLY A 30 8.85 -37.62 10.23
CA GLY A 30 7.63 -36.87 9.93
C GLY A 30 7.90 -35.44 9.44
N LEU A 31 9.07 -35.21 8.86
CA LEU A 31 9.47 -33.92 8.31
C LEU A 31 9.30 -33.91 6.78
N LYS A 32 8.85 -32.77 6.27
CA LYS A 32 8.75 -32.47 4.85
C LYS A 32 9.47 -31.17 4.54
N ARG A 33 10.24 -31.14 3.45
CA ARG A 33 10.95 -29.96 3.01
C ARG A 33 10.03 -29.01 2.22
N CYS A 34 10.03 -27.74 2.59
CA CYS A 34 9.28 -26.71 1.88
C CYS A 34 10.00 -26.28 0.60
N THR A 35 9.31 -26.22 -0.54
CA THR A 35 9.91 -25.78 -1.80
C THR A 35 10.24 -24.28 -1.84
N LYS A 36 9.62 -23.45 -0.99
CA LYS A 36 9.82 -22.00 -0.96
C LYS A 36 10.96 -21.58 -0.03
N CYS A 37 10.86 -21.91 1.26
CA CYS A 37 11.90 -21.54 2.25
C CYS A 37 13.04 -22.56 2.37
N LYS A 38 12.94 -23.72 1.71
CA LYS A 38 13.95 -24.79 1.72
C LYS A 38 14.19 -25.48 3.08
N ASP A 39 13.45 -25.10 4.12
CA ASP A 39 13.52 -25.74 5.45
C ASP A 39 12.74 -27.06 5.52
N TRP A 40 13.23 -27.97 6.37
CA TRP A 40 12.49 -29.14 6.85
C TRP A 40 11.50 -28.73 7.94
N LYS A 41 10.23 -29.07 7.77
CA LYS A 41 9.16 -28.73 8.70
C LYS A 41 8.30 -29.96 8.99
N PRO A 42 7.66 -30.05 10.16
CA PRO A 42 6.73 -31.13 10.44
C PRO A 42 5.62 -31.15 9.40
N ILE A 43 5.11 -32.34 9.08
CA ILE A 43 4.01 -32.54 8.13
C ILE A 43 2.78 -31.68 8.47
N SER A 44 2.51 -31.44 9.76
CA SER A 44 1.44 -30.55 10.25
C SER A 44 1.58 -29.10 9.75
N GLY A 45 2.80 -28.68 9.38
CA GLY A 45 3.11 -27.36 8.82
C GLY A 45 2.74 -27.21 7.34
N PHE A 46 2.15 -28.22 6.70
CA PHE A 46 1.74 -28.21 5.30
C PHE A 46 0.21 -28.42 5.18
N GLY A 47 -0.43 -27.66 4.31
CA GLY A 47 -1.86 -27.87 4.00
C GLY A 47 -2.09 -29.15 3.20
N LYS A 48 -3.29 -29.70 3.21
CA LYS A 48 -3.65 -30.88 2.40
C LYS A 48 -3.75 -30.52 0.91
N ASP A 49 -3.24 -31.39 0.05
CA ASP A 49 -3.34 -31.30 -1.42
C ASP A 49 -3.54 -32.70 -1.99
N ARG A 50 -4.78 -33.04 -2.36
CA ARG A 50 -5.16 -34.40 -2.78
C ARG A 50 -4.61 -34.78 -4.15
N THR A 51 -4.06 -33.84 -4.90
CA THR A 51 -3.51 -34.07 -6.24
C THR A 51 -2.11 -34.71 -6.20
N ARG A 52 -1.42 -34.62 -5.06
CA ARG A 52 -0.05 -35.10 -4.89
C ARG A 52 0.00 -36.45 -4.18
N GLY A 53 1.03 -37.24 -4.50
CA GLY A 53 1.21 -38.58 -3.92
C GLY A 53 1.35 -38.59 -2.39
N ASP A 54 1.93 -37.53 -1.81
CA ASP A 54 2.07 -37.32 -0.37
C ASP A 54 0.87 -36.62 0.28
N ARG A 55 -0.16 -36.27 -0.50
CA ARG A 55 -1.39 -35.57 -0.09
C ARG A 55 -1.17 -34.23 0.62
N LEU A 56 0.01 -33.62 0.47
CA LEU A 56 0.42 -32.41 1.17
C LEU A 56 0.91 -31.34 0.17
N ASN A 57 0.61 -30.08 0.45
CA ASN A 57 1.10 -28.95 -0.35
C ASN A 57 2.64 -28.94 -0.40
N PRO A 58 3.26 -28.49 -1.50
CA PRO A 58 4.73 -28.39 -1.61
C PRO A 58 5.33 -27.26 -0.76
N THR A 59 4.52 -26.26 -0.40
CA THR A 59 4.92 -25.11 0.42
C THR A 59 4.29 -25.18 1.81
N CYS A 60 5.04 -24.74 2.82
CA CYS A 60 4.52 -24.67 4.18
C CYS A 60 3.48 -23.56 4.32
N ILE A 61 2.61 -23.67 5.33
CA ILE A 61 1.52 -22.73 5.59
C ILE A 61 2.05 -21.31 5.77
N GLY A 62 3.20 -21.13 6.43
CA GLY A 62 3.86 -19.83 6.58
C GLY A 62 4.22 -19.21 5.23
N CYS A 63 4.92 -19.96 4.37
CA CYS A 63 5.30 -19.53 3.03
C CYS A 63 4.10 -19.25 2.11
N LYS A 64 2.99 -19.96 2.29
CA LYS A 64 1.74 -19.77 1.53
C LYS A 64 1.01 -18.49 1.96
N ARG A 65 1.12 -18.09 3.24
CA ARG A 65 0.51 -16.86 3.77
C ARG A 65 1.32 -15.60 3.44
N VAL A 66 2.63 -15.71 3.26
CA VAL A 66 3.48 -14.61 2.79
C VAL A 66 3.26 -14.38 1.29
N LYS A 67 2.35 -13.45 0.95
CA LYS A 67 2.26 -12.87 -0.39
C LYS A 67 3.49 -11.98 -0.59
N GLU A 68 4.48 -12.45 -1.35
CA GLU A 68 5.52 -11.55 -1.84
C GLU A 68 4.85 -10.44 -2.66
N LYS A 69 4.94 -9.20 -2.17
CA LYS A 69 4.61 -8.05 -3.01
C LYS A 69 5.67 -8.02 -4.10
N LYS A 70 5.29 -8.27 -5.36
CA LYS A 70 6.16 -7.95 -6.50
C LYS A 70 6.37 -6.44 -6.50
N VAL A 71 7.46 -5.98 -5.90
CA VAL A 71 7.78 -4.56 -5.83
C VAL A 71 8.20 -4.13 -7.24
N LEU A 72 7.34 -3.36 -7.92
CA LEU A 72 7.64 -2.78 -9.24
C LEU A 72 8.64 -1.60 -9.13
N LYS A 73 8.97 -1.18 -7.91
CA LYS A 73 9.87 -0.05 -7.65
C LYS A 73 11.29 -0.43 -8.10
N GLY A 74 11.80 0.26 -9.11
CA GLY A 74 13.12 0.01 -9.70
C GLY A 74 13.12 -0.92 -10.92
N ARG A 75 11.97 -1.49 -11.32
CA ARG A 75 11.89 -2.27 -12.56
C ARG A 75 11.96 -1.30 -13.75
N LEU A 76 13.10 -1.29 -14.43
CA LEU A 76 13.24 -0.58 -15.71
C LEU A 76 12.24 -1.20 -16.70
N SER A 77 11.41 -0.36 -17.32
CA SER A 77 10.51 -0.80 -18.37
C SER A 77 11.34 -1.44 -19.49
N ASN A 78 10.90 -2.59 -20.00
CA ASN A 78 11.51 -3.22 -21.18
C ASN A 78 11.50 -2.29 -22.42
N PHE A 79 10.66 -1.26 -22.39
CA PHE A 79 10.55 -0.23 -23.42
C PHE A 79 11.40 1.02 -23.15
N LYS A 80 12.01 1.13 -21.96
CA LYS A 80 12.83 2.30 -21.62
C LYS A 80 14.06 2.34 -22.54
N GLY A 81 14.19 3.43 -23.29
CA GLY A 81 15.28 3.63 -24.25
C GLY A 81 15.04 3.02 -25.64
N ARG A 82 13.97 2.23 -25.82
CA ARG A 82 13.60 1.71 -27.15
C ARG A 82 12.84 2.78 -27.93
N LYS A 83 13.27 3.04 -29.16
CA LYS A 83 12.57 3.92 -30.11
C LYS A 83 11.97 3.06 -31.23
N HIS A 84 10.79 3.43 -31.70
CA HIS A 84 10.20 2.79 -32.87
C HIS A 84 11.08 3.02 -34.11
N SER A 85 11.17 2.00 -34.96
CA SER A 85 11.84 2.11 -36.27
C SER A 85 11.19 3.23 -37.10
N VAL A 86 11.93 3.79 -38.05
CA VAL A 86 11.41 4.81 -38.97
C VAL A 86 10.20 4.25 -39.72
N ALA A 87 10.28 3.01 -40.21
CA ALA A 87 9.18 2.32 -40.86
C ALA A 87 7.94 2.15 -39.96
N SER A 88 8.12 1.75 -38.70
CA SER A 88 7.01 1.62 -37.74
C SER A 88 6.35 2.98 -37.47
N ARG A 89 7.14 4.05 -37.37
CA ARG A 89 6.61 5.42 -37.23
C ARG A 89 5.84 5.88 -38.46
N GLN A 90 6.33 5.57 -39.67
CA GLN A 90 5.63 5.86 -40.92
C GLN A 90 4.32 5.08 -41.03
N GLN A 91 4.29 3.81 -40.65
CA GLN A 91 3.06 2.99 -40.61
C GLN A 91 2.04 3.53 -39.59
N MET A 92 2.50 3.89 -38.40
CA MET A 92 1.65 4.53 -37.38
C MET A 92 1.14 5.90 -37.83
N SER A 93 1.94 6.67 -38.58
CA SER A 93 1.50 7.95 -39.14
C SER A 93 0.48 7.74 -40.26
N ALA A 94 0.74 6.80 -41.16
CA ALA A 94 -0.14 6.48 -42.29
C ALA A 94 -1.50 5.97 -41.82
N SER A 95 -1.56 5.18 -40.75
CA SER A 95 -2.83 4.70 -40.18
C SER A 95 -3.68 5.79 -39.51
N GLN A 96 -3.08 6.95 -39.20
CA GLN A 96 -3.78 8.11 -38.65
C GLN A 96 -4.26 9.08 -39.73
N VAL A 97 -3.74 8.99 -40.97
CA VAL A 97 -4.20 9.83 -42.08
C VAL A 97 -5.66 9.48 -42.39
N GLY A 98 -6.55 10.48 -42.29
CA GLY A 98 -7.99 10.30 -42.49
C GLY A 98 -8.75 9.78 -41.27
N ASN A 99 -8.11 9.61 -40.11
CA ASN A 99 -8.81 9.27 -38.88
C ASN A 99 -9.66 10.46 -38.40
N THR A 100 -10.99 10.30 -38.44
CA THR A 100 -11.95 11.33 -38.03
C THR A 100 -12.43 11.18 -36.59
N ASN A 101 -11.96 10.16 -35.87
CA ASN A 101 -12.29 9.97 -34.46
C ASN A 101 -11.72 11.13 -33.64
N HIS A 102 -12.60 11.79 -32.89
CA HIS A 102 -12.26 12.93 -32.03
C HIS A 102 -11.75 14.19 -32.77
N LEU A 103 -11.92 14.30 -34.09
CA LEU A 103 -11.83 15.59 -34.77
C LEU A 103 -13.01 16.47 -34.33
N GLY A 104 -12.81 17.23 -33.26
CA GLY A 104 -13.56 18.45 -33.00
C GLY A 104 -15.08 18.31 -32.83
N LYS A 105 -15.63 17.14 -32.46
CA LYS A 105 -17.02 17.06 -31.96
C LYS A 105 -17.12 17.75 -30.61
N CYS A 106 -17.08 19.08 -30.64
CA CYS A 106 -17.50 19.92 -29.56
C CYS A 106 -18.99 19.63 -29.35
N HIS A 107 -19.35 19.19 -28.15
CA HIS A 107 -20.74 19.09 -27.78
C HIS A 107 -21.46 20.42 -28.09
N ASN A 108 -22.66 20.35 -28.66
CA ASN A 108 -23.49 21.55 -28.77
C ASN A 108 -23.79 22.09 -27.34
N GLU A 109 -24.15 23.36 -27.22
CA GLU A 109 -24.38 23.97 -25.90
C GLU A 109 -25.45 23.23 -25.08
N GLU A 110 -26.49 22.72 -25.74
CA GLU A 110 -27.52 21.92 -25.10
C GLU A 110 -26.97 20.63 -24.46
N THR A 111 -26.12 19.90 -25.19
CA THR A 111 -25.48 18.67 -24.69
C THR A 111 -24.50 19.01 -23.56
N LYS A 112 -23.76 20.12 -23.66
CA LYS A 112 -22.91 20.60 -22.56
C LYS A 112 -23.74 20.91 -21.31
N GLN A 113 -24.90 21.54 -21.47
CA GLN A 113 -25.81 21.83 -20.35
C GLN A 113 -26.36 20.54 -19.72
N LYS A 114 -26.83 19.57 -20.52
CA LYS A 114 -27.28 18.25 -20.03
C LYS A 114 -26.18 17.53 -19.23
N LEU A 115 -24.95 17.52 -19.75
CA LEU A 115 -23.80 16.92 -19.06
C LEU A 115 -23.47 17.64 -17.74
N ARG A 116 -23.52 18.98 -17.73
CA ARG A 116 -23.32 19.79 -16.51
C ARG A 116 -24.38 19.48 -15.45
N GLU A 117 -25.64 19.34 -15.85
CA GLU A 117 -26.75 19.05 -14.94
C GLU A 117 -26.60 17.66 -14.30
N VAL A 118 -26.35 16.64 -15.12
CA VAL A 118 -26.08 15.28 -14.64
C VAL A 118 -24.89 15.26 -13.66
N HIS A 119 -23.81 15.98 -13.98
CA HIS A 119 -22.65 16.09 -13.09
C HIS A 119 -22.99 16.77 -11.75
N ARG A 120 -23.81 17.83 -11.74
CA ARG A 120 -24.23 18.50 -10.50
C ARG A 120 -25.08 17.58 -9.63
N ARG A 121 -25.96 16.77 -10.24
CA ARG A 121 -26.80 15.80 -9.52
C ARG A 121 -25.99 14.66 -8.91
N ILE A 122 -25.08 14.05 -9.69
CA ILE A 122 -24.30 12.89 -9.23
C ILE A 122 -23.20 13.32 -8.24
N SER A 123 -22.58 14.47 -8.47
CA SER A 123 -21.47 14.98 -7.67
C SER A 123 -21.80 16.39 -7.14
N PRO A 124 -22.70 16.48 -6.14
CA PRO A 124 -23.04 17.75 -5.53
C PRO A 124 -21.80 18.40 -4.91
N ARG A 125 -21.67 19.72 -5.08
CA ARG A 125 -20.51 20.52 -4.65
C ARG A 125 -20.94 21.58 -3.64
N GLY A 126 -19.97 22.05 -2.86
CA GLY A 126 -20.23 23.07 -1.85
C GLY A 126 -21.33 22.61 -0.89
N SER A 127 -22.25 23.50 -0.56
CA SER A 127 -23.33 23.24 0.40
C SER A 127 -24.27 22.10 0.07
N ALA A 128 -24.38 21.72 -1.20
CA ALA A 128 -25.19 20.57 -1.61
C ALA A 128 -24.55 19.22 -1.26
N SER A 129 -23.26 19.17 -0.94
CA SER A 129 -22.55 17.94 -0.60
C SER A 129 -22.69 17.61 0.88
N HIS A 130 -23.10 16.37 1.21
CA HIS A 130 -23.16 15.87 2.59
C HIS A 130 -21.83 15.98 3.36
N SER A 131 -20.71 16.03 2.65
CA SER A 131 -19.36 16.16 3.23
C SER A 131 -18.90 17.61 3.41
N TRP A 132 -19.73 18.60 3.04
CA TRP A 132 -19.37 20.00 3.13
C TRP A 132 -19.36 20.50 4.57
N LYS A 133 -18.30 21.23 4.92
CA LYS A 133 -18.07 21.78 6.26
C LYS A 133 -17.95 23.30 6.19
N GLY A 134 -18.96 23.97 5.63
CA GLY A 134 -19.03 25.43 5.60
C GLY A 134 -17.94 26.15 4.79
N GLY A 135 -17.36 25.49 3.79
CA GLY A 135 -16.37 26.13 2.89
C GLY A 135 -14.99 26.38 3.50
N THR A 136 -14.74 25.96 4.75
CA THR A 136 -13.46 26.22 5.47
C THR A 136 -12.24 25.54 4.84
N ALA A 137 -12.43 24.65 3.86
CA ALA A 137 -11.37 23.90 3.20
C ALA A 137 -10.43 24.81 2.40
N GLU A 138 -10.96 25.83 1.74
CA GLU A 138 -10.16 26.76 0.94
C GLU A 138 -9.27 27.63 1.83
N GLN A 139 -9.85 28.18 2.90
CA GLN A 139 -9.11 28.95 3.89
C GLN A 139 -8.03 28.10 4.57
N ARG A 140 -8.36 26.88 5.01
CA ARG A 140 -7.36 25.95 5.56
C ARG A 140 -6.22 25.68 4.58
N LYS A 141 -6.53 25.45 3.31
CA LYS A 141 -5.53 25.20 2.27
C LYS A 141 -4.64 26.43 2.08
N ARG A 142 -5.22 27.63 2.04
CA ARG A 142 -4.47 28.90 1.97
C ARG A 142 -3.54 29.05 3.18
N ASP A 143 -4.05 28.81 4.38
CA ASP A 143 -3.29 28.95 5.61
C ASP A 143 -2.14 27.92 5.72
N GLN A 144 -2.31 26.71 5.15
CA GLN A 144 -1.30 25.63 5.17
C GLN A 144 -0.24 25.74 4.06
N ILE A 145 -0.55 26.41 2.95
CA ILE A 145 0.38 26.63 1.83
C ILE A 145 1.07 27.99 1.95
N GLY A 146 0.46 28.93 2.69
CA GLY A 146 0.94 30.29 2.86
C GLY A 146 2.33 30.40 3.48
N PHE A 147 2.95 31.56 3.28
CA PHE A 147 4.29 31.88 3.77
C PHE A 147 4.46 31.61 5.26
N LYS A 148 3.53 32.09 6.10
CA LYS A 148 3.56 31.91 7.56
C LYS A 148 3.69 30.45 8.00
N TYR A 149 2.97 29.52 7.33
CA TYR A 149 3.09 28.10 7.64
C TYR A 149 4.45 27.55 7.25
N ARG A 150 4.96 27.93 6.07
CA ARG A 150 6.25 27.45 5.58
C ARG A 150 7.39 27.91 6.49
N GLU A 151 7.32 29.16 6.93
CA GLU A 151 8.26 29.76 7.88
C GLU A 151 8.17 29.07 9.25
N TRP A 152 6.97 28.95 9.83
CA TRP A 152 6.75 28.22 11.08
C TRP A 152 7.29 26.78 11.01
N ARG A 153 6.97 26.04 9.93
CA ARG A 153 7.47 24.67 9.72
C ARG A 153 9.00 24.63 9.69
N ARG A 154 9.63 25.57 9.01
CA ARG A 154 11.09 25.69 8.95
C ARG A 154 11.67 25.94 10.34
N LEU A 155 11.14 26.92 11.08
CA LEU A 155 11.62 27.29 12.40
C LEU A 155 11.47 26.15 13.42
N VAL A 156 10.36 25.40 13.38
CA VAL A 156 10.17 24.19 14.20
C VAL A 156 11.24 23.14 13.89
N PHE A 157 11.54 22.91 12.61
CA PHE A 157 12.59 21.96 12.21
C PHE A 157 13.99 22.42 12.59
N GLU A 158 14.29 23.71 12.45
CA GLU A 158 15.59 24.29 12.84
C GLU A 158 15.80 24.21 14.35
N ARG A 159 14.78 24.53 15.15
CA ARG A 159 14.82 24.40 16.62
C ARG A 159 15.09 22.96 17.05
N ASP A 160 14.43 22.01 16.40
CA ASP A 160 14.49 20.58 16.73
C ASP A 160 15.70 19.87 16.06
N GLY A 161 16.59 20.63 15.42
CA GLY A 161 17.79 20.09 14.76
C GLY A 161 17.51 19.13 13.61
N TYR A 162 16.33 19.21 12.98
CA TYR A 162 15.85 18.25 11.97
C TYR A 162 15.83 16.80 12.49
N ILE A 163 15.54 16.60 13.76
CA ILE A 163 15.46 15.28 14.40
C ILE A 163 14.06 15.06 14.96
N CYS A 164 13.52 13.86 14.78
CA CYS A 164 12.25 13.47 15.38
C CYS A 164 12.35 13.50 16.91
N GLN A 165 11.55 14.35 17.56
CA GLN A 165 11.58 14.54 19.01
C GLN A 165 11.00 13.35 19.81
N HIS A 166 10.33 12.41 19.15
CA HIS A 166 9.78 11.22 19.81
C HIS A 166 10.71 10.00 19.73
N CYS A 167 11.43 9.82 18.61
CA CYS A 167 12.23 8.59 18.40
C CYS A 167 13.67 8.84 17.96
N GLY A 168 14.10 10.10 17.82
CA GLY A 168 15.46 10.46 17.45
C GLY A 168 15.82 10.23 15.97
N ASP A 169 14.86 9.94 15.10
CA ASP A 169 15.11 9.70 13.67
C ASP A 169 15.59 10.98 12.96
N ASP A 170 16.75 10.89 12.31
CA ASP A 170 17.50 11.97 11.65
C ASP A 170 17.71 11.72 10.13
N ARG A 171 17.14 10.63 9.59
CA ARG A 171 17.35 10.18 8.20
C ARG A 171 16.94 11.19 7.12
N GLY A 172 16.21 12.24 7.48
CA GLY A 172 15.75 13.29 6.58
C GLY A 172 14.66 12.83 5.60
N GLY A 173 13.90 13.79 5.06
CA GLY A 173 12.87 13.53 4.05
C GLY A 173 11.59 12.83 4.55
N ASN A 174 11.50 12.49 5.84
CA ASN A 174 10.34 11.85 6.46
C ASN A 174 9.74 12.65 7.64
N LEU A 175 10.21 13.87 7.88
CA LEU A 175 9.79 14.71 9.00
C LEU A 175 8.53 15.51 8.69
N HIS A 176 7.69 15.66 9.71
CA HIS A 176 6.46 16.42 9.71
C HIS A 176 6.43 17.34 10.93
N ALA A 177 6.02 18.59 10.74
CA ALA A 177 5.74 19.50 11.84
C ALA A 177 4.31 19.21 12.35
N HIS A 178 4.25 18.63 13.55
CA HIS A 178 3.02 18.31 14.25
C HIS A 178 2.57 19.49 15.11
N HIS A 179 1.27 19.77 15.11
CA HIS A 179 0.67 20.71 16.05
C HIS A 179 0.27 19.99 17.33
N ILE A 180 0.81 20.40 18.48
CA ILE A 180 0.47 19.83 19.80
C ILE A 180 -1.00 20.10 20.11
N GLN A 181 -1.41 21.37 19.95
CA GLN A 181 -2.80 21.81 20.03
C GLN A 181 -3.45 21.81 18.64
N PRO A 182 -4.66 21.22 18.47
CA PRO A 182 -5.26 21.06 17.16
C PRO A 182 -5.50 22.37 16.39
N TRP A 183 -5.00 22.43 15.15
CA TRP A 183 -5.14 23.55 14.20
C TRP A 183 -6.56 24.16 14.10
N SER A 184 -7.59 23.32 14.19
CA SER A 184 -8.99 23.74 14.05
C SER A 184 -9.57 24.36 15.31
N LYS A 185 -9.05 24.02 16.49
CA LYS A 185 -9.59 24.47 17.79
C LYS A 185 -8.92 25.75 18.30
N PHE A 186 -7.64 25.94 17.97
CA PHE A 186 -6.82 27.05 18.48
C PHE A 186 -6.19 27.81 17.31
N PRO A 187 -6.94 28.70 16.61
CA PRO A 187 -6.40 29.49 15.49
C PRO A 187 -5.22 30.39 15.86
N GLU A 188 -5.20 30.90 17.08
CA GLU A 188 -4.17 31.78 17.64
C GLU A 188 -2.83 31.06 17.83
N LEU A 189 -2.84 29.76 18.14
CA LEU A 189 -1.62 28.98 18.38
C LEU A 189 -1.01 28.37 17.12
N ARG A 190 -1.58 28.61 15.93
CA ARG A 190 -1.20 27.90 14.68
C ARG A 190 0.27 28.08 14.29
N TYR A 191 0.83 29.23 14.62
CA TYR A 191 2.17 29.66 14.22
C TYR A 191 3.10 29.87 15.40
N GLU A 192 2.67 29.52 16.62
CA GLU A 192 3.53 29.51 17.80
C GLU A 192 4.52 28.36 17.70
N LEU A 193 5.79 28.64 17.95
CA LEU A 193 6.86 27.62 17.86
C LEU A 193 6.67 26.52 18.89
N ASP A 194 6.25 26.88 20.10
CA ASP A 194 6.00 25.94 21.20
C ASP A 194 4.83 24.99 20.92
N ASN A 195 3.93 25.38 20.02
CA ASN A 195 2.85 24.52 19.55
C ASN A 195 3.28 23.57 18.41
N GLY A 196 4.52 23.68 17.95
CA GLY A 196 5.10 22.82 16.92
C GLY A 196 6.04 21.75 17.49
N LEU A 197 5.97 20.54 16.93
CA LEU A 197 6.85 19.43 17.26
C LEU A 197 7.31 18.70 16.00
N THR A 198 8.61 18.48 15.86
CA THR A 198 9.16 17.71 14.74
C THR A 198 9.02 16.21 14.98
N LEU A 199 8.27 15.52 14.12
CA LEU A 199 8.05 14.08 14.20
C LEU A 199 8.33 13.40 12.86
N CYS A 200 8.95 12.22 12.89
CA CYS A 200 8.98 11.37 11.71
C CYS A 200 7.58 10.89 11.35
N ARG A 201 7.38 10.50 10.09
CA ARG A 201 6.10 10.01 9.57
C ARG A 201 5.47 8.93 10.44
N GLU A 202 6.24 7.97 10.92
CA GLU A 202 5.74 6.87 11.74
C GLU A 202 5.22 7.35 13.10
N CYS A 203 5.95 8.24 13.77
CA CYS A 203 5.52 8.82 15.04
C CYS A 203 4.32 9.76 14.84
N HIS A 204 4.32 10.54 13.77
CA HIS A 204 3.22 11.42 13.43
C HIS A 204 1.92 10.63 13.17
N GLU A 205 1.99 9.53 12.41
CA GLU A 205 0.84 8.65 12.16
C GLU A 205 0.33 8.01 13.47
N LYS A 206 1.20 7.56 14.36
CA LYS A 206 0.81 6.99 15.67
C LYS A 206 -0.02 7.94 16.53
N ILE A 207 0.26 9.25 16.48
CA ILE A 207 -0.50 10.24 17.24
C ILE A 207 -1.90 10.45 16.64
N HIS A 208 -2.05 10.40 15.32
CA HIS A 208 -3.35 10.57 14.64
C HIS A 208 -4.18 9.29 14.59
N LEU A 209 -3.55 8.12 14.77
CA LEU A 209 -4.26 6.85 14.88
C LEU A 209 -5.03 6.81 16.19
N LYS A 210 -6.35 6.98 16.12
CA LYS A 210 -7.23 6.60 17.23
C LYS A 210 -7.02 5.10 17.51
N PRO A 211 -6.88 4.67 18.78
CA PRO A 211 -6.87 3.25 19.09
C PRO A 211 -8.13 2.63 18.48
N ILE A 212 -7.93 1.56 17.70
CA ILE A 212 -9.05 0.81 17.12
C ILE A 212 -9.87 0.32 18.33
N PRO A 213 -11.16 0.68 18.44
CA PRO A 213 -11.98 0.21 19.55
C PRO A 213 -11.93 -1.30 19.56
N THR A 214 -11.46 -1.87 20.68
CA THR A 214 -11.45 -3.31 20.85
C THR A 214 -12.90 -3.81 20.88
N HIS A 215 -13.14 -5.09 20.58
CA HIS A 215 -14.48 -5.67 20.65
C HIS A 215 -15.16 -5.45 22.02
N THR A 216 -14.35 -5.35 23.08
CA THR A 216 -14.75 -4.96 24.44
C THR A 216 -15.22 -3.50 24.55
N ASP A 217 -14.58 -2.55 23.87
CA ASP A 217 -15.00 -1.14 23.84
C ASP A 217 -16.32 -0.95 23.09
N ILE A 218 -16.53 -1.73 22.02
CA ILE A 218 -17.78 -1.72 21.23
C ILE A 218 -18.94 -2.25 22.08
N LYS A 219 -18.72 -3.31 22.86
CA LYS A 219 -19.73 -3.86 23.77
C LYS A 219 -20.11 -2.90 24.90
N ARG A 220 -19.14 -2.18 25.48
CA ARG A 220 -19.41 -1.15 26.52
C ARG A 220 -20.24 0.01 25.99
N ARG A 221 -19.95 0.49 24.77
CA ARG A 221 -20.73 1.58 24.13
C ARG A 221 -22.18 1.20 23.86
N LYS A 222 -22.45 -0.07 23.52
CA LYS A 222 -23.83 -0.57 23.36
C LYS A 222 -24.59 -0.70 24.68
N LYS A 223 -23.89 -0.82 25.81
CA LYS A 223 -24.49 -1.01 27.14
C LYS A 223 -24.85 0.32 27.84
N HIS A 224 -24.27 1.44 27.41
CA HIS A 224 -24.46 2.76 28.02
C HIS A 224 -25.07 3.81 27.07
N GLY A 225 -25.51 3.41 25.87
CA GLY A 225 -26.12 4.29 24.86
C GLY A 225 -27.65 4.21 24.79
N SER A 226 -28.30 3.75 25.86
CA SER A 226 -29.75 3.67 26.00
C SER A 226 -30.18 4.34 27.30
N GLN A 227 -29.99 5.66 27.36
CA GLN A 227 -30.74 6.59 28.18
C GLN A 227 -30.97 7.86 27.36
#